data_AF-A0A511R2Z8-F1
#
_entry.id   AF-A0A511R2Z8-F1
#
_cell.length_a   1.000
_cell.length_b   1.000
_cell.length_c   1.000
_cell.angle_alpha   90.00
_cell.angle_beta   90.00
_cell.angle_gamma   90.00
#
_symmetry.space_group_name_H-M   'P 1'
#
loop_
_entity.id
_entity.type
_entity.pdbx_description
1 polymer ?
#
loop_
_entity_poly.entity_id
_entity_poly.type
_entity_poly.pdbx_seq_one_letter_code
_entity_poly.pdbx_strand_id
1 'polypeptide(L)'
;MLQSIILCHVRLEAALPVLGELEASALGAHLGVYPKIEMPLENLSSQQDRFAALTAQLSQHLGCTALGVVNLEDDALLVWAYDQGRLVFRYDANPMYLGCRVCSYSSETVGAQIHGLDELCRLLGVPQHTQALRSWLVRRKGLGFLYEQERLEKIFGLLGLPLPKRL
;
A
#
# COMPACT_ATOMS: atom_id res chain seq x y z
N MET A 1 -10.30 -10.68 3.74
CA MET A 1 -9.58 -9.89 2.72
C MET A 1 -9.93 -8.40 2.86
N LEU A 2 -8.94 -7.51 2.84
CA LEU A 2 -9.11 -6.05 2.92
C LEU A 2 -8.60 -5.39 1.64
N GLN A 3 -9.39 -4.50 1.05
CA GLN A 3 -9.00 -3.66 -0.09
C GLN A 3 -9.39 -2.22 0.21
N SER A 4 -8.44 -1.30 0.07
CA SER A 4 -8.69 0.09 0.41
C SER A 4 -7.73 1.03 -0.29
N ILE A 5 -8.21 2.21 -0.66
CA ILE A 5 -7.39 3.30 -1.16
C ILE A 5 -7.46 4.45 -0.16
N ILE A 6 -6.32 4.93 0.30
CA ILE A 6 -6.22 6.13 1.14
C ILE A 6 -5.80 7.30 0.28
N LEU A 7 -6.63 8.33 0.19
CA LEU A 7 -6.35 9.58 -0.49
C LEU A 7 -5.88 10.61 0.54
N CYS A 8 -4.66 11.11 0.37
CA CYS A 8 -4.03 11.97 1.38
C CYS A 8 -4.44 13.43 1.23
N HIS A 9 -4.86 14.05 2.35
CA HIS A 9 -5.24 15.47 2.39
C HIS A 9 -6.40 15.85 1.45
N VAL A 10 -7.25 14.88 1.10
CA VAL A 10 -8.44 15.11 0.27
C VAL A 10 -9.67 15.15 1.16
N ARG A 11 -10.50 16.19 0.96
CA ARG A 11 -11.81 16.30 1.60
C ARG A 11 -12.87 15.52 0.82
N LEU A 12 -13.82 14.90 1.52
CA LEU A 12 -14.86 14.09 0.90
C LEU A 12 -15.63 14.88 -0.15
N GLU A 13 -16.05 16.11 0.16
CA GLU A 13 -16.87 16.95 -0.70
C GLU A 13 -16.20 17.26 -2.06
N ALA A 14 -14.87 17.43 -2.05
CA ALA A 14 -14.08 17.65 -3.25
C ALA A 14 -13.88 16.37 -4.07
N ALA A 15 -13.92 15.21 -3.43
CA ALA A 15 -13.73 13.92 -4.08
C ALA A 15 -15.02 13.32 -4.65
N LEU A 16 -16.20 13.69 -4.11
CA LEU A 16 -17.50 13.14 -4.52
C LEU A 16 -17.72 13.09 -6.04
N PRO A 17 -17.40 14.13 -6.84
CA PRO A 17 -17.61 14.08 -8.29
C PRO A 17 -16.74 13.03 -9.00
N VAL A 18 -15.59 12.68 -8.43
CA VAL A 18 -14.63 11.74 -9.01
C VAL A 18 -14.89 10.31 -8.52
N LEU A 19 -15.36 10.15 -7.27
CA LEU A 19 -15.58 8.84 -6.66
C LEU A 19 -16.79 8.10 -7.25
N GLY A 20 -17.79 8.82 -7.76
CA GLY A 20 -18.99 8.21 -8.32
C GLY A 20 -19.71 7.33 -7.30
N GLU A 21 -19.84 6.04 -7.59
CA GLU A 21 -20.52 5.05 -6.74
C GLU A 21 -19.59 4.37 -5.70
N LEU A 22 -18.30 4.75 -5.66
CA LEU A 22 -17.35 4.14 -4.73
C LEU A 22 -17.70 4.51 -3.27
N GLU A 23 -17.71 3.51 -2.41
CA GLU A 23 -17.84 3.73 -0.97
C GLU A 23 -16.62 4.47 -0.43
N ALA A 24 -16.85 5.56 0.29
CA ALA A 24 -15.79 6.36 0.89
C ALA A 24 -16.18 6.87 2.28
N SER A 25 -15.19 7.01 3.16
CA SER A 25 -15.36 7.60 4.48
C SER A 25 -14.19 8.49 4.86
N ALA A 26 -14.49 9.60 5.54
CA ALA A 26 -13.47 10.49 6.08
C ALA A 26 -12.69 9.80 7.20
N LEU A 27 -11.37 9.89 7.14
CA LEU A 27 -10.43 9.33 8.11
C LEU A 27 -9.47 10.44 8.58
N GLY A 28 -9.98 11.33 9.42
CA GLY A 28 -9.25 12.52 9.85
C GLY A 28 -8.99 13.47 8.68
N ALA A 29 -7.72 13.73 8.38
CA ALA A 29 -7.31 14.57 7.24
C ALA A 29 -7.26 13.81 5.90
N HIS A 30 -7.55 12.51 5.90
CA HIS A 30 -7.48 11.63 4.73
C HIS A 30 -8.88 11.13 4.37
N LEU A 31 -9.00 10.57 3.17
CA LEU A 31 -10.22 9.91 2.72
C LEU A 31 -9.92 8.44 2.43
N GLY A 32 -10.65 7.53 3.08
CA GLY A 32 -10.61 6.11 2.77
C GLY A 32 -11.67 5.77 1.73
N VAL A 33 -11.28 5.06 0.67
CA VAL A 33 -12.13 4.56 -0.39
C VAL A 33 -12.07 3.03 -0.39
N TYR A 34 -13.20 2.37 -0.55
CA TYR A 34 -13.35 0.92 -0.40
C TYR A 34 -13.96 0.32 -1.67
N PRO A 35 -13.16 0.11 -2.72
CA PRO A 35 -13.64 -0.51 -3.95
C PRO A 35 -14.11 -1.94 -3.68
N LYS A 36 -15.31 -2.29 -4.14
CA LYS A 36 -15.79 -3.68 -4.14
C LYS A 36 -15.26 -4.42 -5.36
N ILE A 37 -13.95 -4.65 -5.42
CA ILE A 37 -13.35 -5.44 -6.50
C ILE A 37 -13.33 -6.91 -6.07
N GLU A 38 -14.17 -7.72 -6.73
CA GLU A 38 -14.10 -9.17 -6.56
C GLU A 38 -12.72 -9.67 -6.99
N MET A 39 -12.07 -10.42 -6.09
CA MET A 39 -10.76 -11.03 -6.35
C MET A 39 -10.87 -12.57 -6.27
N PRO A 40 -11.47 -13.22 -7.26
CA PRO A 40 -11.34 -14.66 -7.38
C PRO A 40 -9.86 -15.02 -7.58
N LEU A 41 -9.37 -16.04 -6.87
CA LEU A 41 -7.96 -16.45 -6.89
C LEU A 41 -7.46 -16.76 -8.32
N GLU A 42 -8.34 -17.24 -9.19
CA GLU A 42 -8.06 -17.59 -10.58
C GLU A 42 -7.60 -16.41 -11.45
N ASN A 43 -7.91 -15.16 -11.06
CA ASN A 43 -7.61 -13.95 -11.84
C ASN A 43 -6.91 -12.86 -11.02
N LEU A 44 -6.16 -13.25 -9.99
CA LEU A 44 -5.59 -12.32 -9.01
C LEU A 44 -4.74 -11.21 -9.65
N SER A 45 -3.88 -11.52 -10.63
CA SER A 45 -3.01 -10.54 -11.31
C SER A 45 -3.81 -9.44 -12.02
N SER A 46 -4.83 -9.82 -12.79
CA SER A 46 -5.65 -8.87 -13.55
C SER A 46 -6.43 -7.92 -12.61
N GLN A 47 -6.90 -8.42 -11.47
CA GLN A 47 -7.60 -7.59 -10.49
C GLN A 47 -6.64 -6.66 -9.73
N GLN A 48 -5.41 -7.11 -9.43
CA GLN A 48 -4.37 -6.22 -8.89
C GLN A 48 -4.07 -5.07 -9.85
N ASP A 49 -3.96 -5.34 -11.15
CA ASP A 49 -3.72 -4.30 -12.16
C ASP A 49 -4.89 -3.31 -12.22
N ARG A 50 -6.13 -3.78 -12.16
CA ARG A 50 -7.33 -2.92 -12.11
C ARG A 50 -7.35 -2.06 -10.84
N PHE A 51 -7.03 -2.63 -9.68
CA PHE A 51 -6.98 -1.89 -8.41
C PHE A 51 -5.86 -0.84 -8.40
N ALA A 52 -4.68 -1.19 -8.92
CA ALA A 52 -3.56 -0.27 -9.07
C ALA A 52 -3.90 0.86 -10.04
N ALA A 53 -4.54 0.56 -11.18
CA ALA A 53 -5.01 1.54 -12.15
C ALA A 53 -6.05 2.50 -11.54
N LEU A 54 -7.01 1.98 -10.77
CA LEU A 54 -7.98 2.82 -10.06
C LEU A 54 -7.28 3.76 -9.06
N THR A 55 -6.32 3.24 -8.28
CA THR A 55 -5.53 4.04 -7.34
C THR A 55 -4.79 5.18 -8.05
N ALA A 56 -4.17 4.88 -9.21
CA ALA A 56 -3.48 5.86 -10.03
C ALA A 56 -4.44 6.92 -10.59
N GLN A 57 -5.60 6.51 -11.10
CA GLN A 57 -6.62 7.42 -11.64
C GLN A 57 -7.13 8.37 -10.56
N LEU A 58 -7.46 7.88 -9.38
CA LEU A 58 -7.92 8.72 -8.27
C LEU A 58 -6.83 9.72 -7.84
N SER A 59 -5.57 9.26 -7.75
CA SER A 59 -4.42 10.13 -7.49
C SER A 59 -4.29 11.26 -8.53
N GLN A 60 -4.44 10.92 -9.81
CA GLN A 60 -4.34 11.87 -10.92
C GLN A 60 -5.49 12.88 -10.92
N HIS A 61 -6.73 12.41 -10.85
CA HIS A 61 -7.92 13.26 -10.94
C HIS A 61 -8.05 14.22 -9.76
N LEU A 62 -7.59 13.80 -8.57
CA LEU A 62 -7.65 14.60 -7.35
C LEU A 62 -6.34 15.33 -7.04
N GLY A 63 -5.30 15.16 -7.88
CA GLY A 63 -4.00 15.81 -7.71
C GLY A 63 -3.33 15.50 -6.36
N CYS A 64 -3.52 14.29 -5.84
CA CYS A 64 -3.12 13.92 -4.48
C CYS A 64 -2.20 12.69 -4.46
N THR A 65 -1.57 12.45 -3.31
CA THR A 65 -0.94 11.15 -3.03
C THR A 65 -2.00 10.14 -2.63
N ALA A 66 -2.08 9.01 -3.34
CA ALA A 66 -2.99 7.91 -3.05
C ALA A 66 -2.22 6.64 -2.71
N LEU A 67 -2.65 5.92 -1.67
CA LEU A 67 -2.11 4.62 -1.28
C LEU A 67 -3.17 3.53 -1.45
N GLY A 68 -2.95 2.64 -2.41
CA GLY A 68 -3.76 1.44 -2.59
C GLY A 68 -3.18 0.29 -1.77
N VAL A 69 -4.02 -0.39 -1.01
CA VAL A 69 -3.66 -1.56 -0.21
C VAL A 69 -4.59 -2.71 -0.51
N VAL A 70 -3.99 -3.88 -0.73
CA VAL A 70 -4.67 -5.16 -0.74
C VAL A 70 -3.99 -6.06 0.29
N ASN A 71 -4.75 -6.49 1.30
CA ASN A 71 -4.30 -7.44 2.30
C ASN A 71 -5.14 -8.71 2.18
N LEU A 72 -4.51 -9.77 1.70
CA LEU A 72 -5.06 -11.13 1.59
C LEU A 72 -4.82 -11.93 2.87
N GLU A 73 -5.03 -11.29 4.02
CA GLU A 73 -4.86 -11.88 5.36
C GLU A 73 -3.47 -12.46 5.56
N ASP A 74 -3.30 -13.77 5.57
CA ASP A 74 -1.98 -14.38 5.84
C ASP A 74 -1.17 -14.64 4.56
N ASP A 75 -1.75 -14.42 3.38
CA ASP A 75 -1.16 -14.86 2.11
C ASP A 75 -0.31 -13.79 1.43
N ALA A 76 -0.76 -12.53 1.42
CA ALA A 76 -0.04 -11.44 0.77
C ALA A 76 -0.48 -10.05 1.23
N LEU A 77 0.49 -9.15 1.30
CA LEU A 77 0.29 -7.71 1.43
C LEU A 77 0.85 -7.01 0.19
N LEU A 78 -0.01 -6.24 -0.47
CA LEU A 78 0.32 -5.41 -1.62
C LEU A 78 0.07 -3.95 -1.28
N VAL A 79 1.03 -3.09 -1.60
CA VAL A 79 0.92 -1.65 -1.39
C VAL A 79 1.42 -0.94 -2.64
N TRP A 80 0.61 -0.03 -3.17
CA TRP A 80 1.01 0.91 -4.20
C TRP A 80 0.83 2.32 -3.67
N ALA A 81 1.79 3.20 -3.91
CA ALA A 81 1.61 4.63 -3.73
C ALA A 81 1.78 5.34 -5.05
N TYR A 82 0.82 6.20 -5.36
CA TYR A 82 0.81 7.07 -6.51
C TYR A 82 0.79 8.53 -6.04
N ASP A 83 1.51 9.38 -6.74
CA ASP A 83 1.47 10.82 -6.54
C ASP A 83 1.16 11.50 -7.87
N GLN A 84 0.03 12.22 -7.91
CA GLN A 84 -0.53 12.82 -9.13
C GLN A 84 -0.62 11.82 -10.30
N GLY A 85 -0.97 10.56 -10.02
CA GLY A 85 -1.07 9.48 -11.00
C GLY A 85 0.24 8.77 -11.35
N ARG A 86 1.39 9.26 -10.86
CA ARG A 86 2.69 8.61 -11.08
C ARG A 86 2.99 7.61 -9.96
N LEU A 87 3.36 6.39 -10.32
CA LEU A 87 3.80 5.39 -9.32
C LEU A 87 5.07 5.89 -8.63
N VAL A 88 5.03 6.04 -7.32
CA VAL A 88 6.20 6.44 -6.49
C VAL A 88 6.72 5.29 -5.64
N PHE A 89 5.86 4.34 -5.27
CA PHE A 89 6.24 3.19 -4.47
C PHE A 89 5.38 1.98 -4.78
N ARG A 90 5.99 0.80 -4.82
CA ARG A 90 5.29 -0.48 -4.89
C ARG A 90 5.95 -1.48 -3.96
N TYR A 91 5.13 -2.17 -3.19
CA TYR A 91 5.55 -3.28 -2.35
C TYR A 91 4.63 -4.48 -2.60
N ASP A 92 5.26 -5.64 -2.70
CA ASP A 92 4.60 -6.93 -2.84
C ASP A 92 5.30 -7.89 -1.88
N ALA A 93 4.57 -8.40 -0.89
CA ALA A 93 5.07 -9.35 0.08
C ALA A 93 5.32 -10.75 -0.52
N ASN A 94 4.86 -11.03 -1.74
CA ASN A 94 5.05 -12.31 -2.40
C ASN A 94 6.56 -12.57 -2.61
N PRO A 95 7.10 -13.69 -2.08
CA PRO A 95 8.53 -14.02 -2.19
C PRO A 95 9.03 -14.14 -3.64
N MET A 96 8.15 -14.38 -4.61
CA MET A 96 8.49 -14.44 -6.03
C MET A 96 8.72 -13.06 -6.67
N TYR A 97 8.07 -11.99 -6.16
CA TYR A 97 8.20 -10.63 -6.71
C TYR A 97 9.51 -9.95 -6.26
N LEU A 98 10.10 -10.38 -5.14
CA LEU A 98 11.38 -9.88 -4.63
C LEU A 98 12.62 -10.42 -5.38
N GLY A 99 12.45 -11.02 -6.56
CA GLY A 99 13.56 -11.49 -7.39
C GLY A 99 14.32 -12.69 -6.81
N CYS A 100 13.66 -13.55 -6.03
CA CYS A 100 14.29 -14.74 -5.46
C CYS A 100 14.52 -15.80 -6.56
N ARG A 101 15.76 -15.93 -7.05
CA ARG A 101 16.05 -16.88 -8.15
C ARG A 101 16.00 -18.37 -7.77
N VAL A 102 16.03 -18.73 -6.49
CA VAL A 102 15.63 -20.06 -5.94
C VAL A 102 15.45 -19.94 -4.42
N CYS A 103 16.39 -19.29 -3.77
CA CYS A 103 16.50 -18.99 -2.35
C CYS A 103 17.50 -17.83 -2.29
N SER A 104 17.30 -16.80 -1.47
CA SER A 104 18.42 -16.06 -0.84
C SER A 104 17.84 -15.33 0.37
N TYR A 105 17.69 -15.94 1.53
CA TYR A 105 18.73 -16.52 2.36
C TYR A 105 20.09 -15.78 2.44
N SER A 106 20.17 -14.48 2.09
CA SER A 106 21.24 -13.61 2.64
C SER A 106 20.64 -12.87 3.85
N SER A 107 20.84 -13.29 5.10
CA SER A 107 22.07 -13.10 5.89
C SER A 107 22.91 -11.92 5.41
N GLU A 108 22.63 -10.77 6.03
CA GLU A 108 23.62 -9.82 6.56
C GLU A 108 24.35 -8.84 5.63
N THR A 109 24.27 -8.86 4.29
CA THR A 109 25.17 -7.98 3.51
C THR A 109 24.66 -7.24 2.28
N VAL A 110 23.37 -7.25 1.91
CA VAL A 110 22.87 -6.34 0.87
C VAL A 110 21.49 -5.84 1.24
N GLY A 111 21.39 -4.59 1.69
CA GLY A 111 20.10 -3.95 1.96
C GLY A 111 19.25 -3.97 0.70
N ALA A 112 18.21 -4.81 0.67
CA ALA A 112 17.22 -4.80 -0.38
C ALA A 112 16.76 -3.34 -0.56
N GLN A 113 17.15 -2.72 -1.66
CA GLN A 113 16.75 -1.36 -1.95
C GLN A 113 15.28 -1.42 -2.31
N ILE A 114 14.44 -0.98 -1.36
CA ILE A 114 13.02 -0.80 -1.62
C ILE A 114 12.90 0.54 -2.35
N HIS A 115 12.87 0.45 -3.68
CA HIS A 115 12.78 1.62 -4.54
C HIS A 115 11.59 2.51 -4.18
N GLY A 116 11.81 3.82 -4.14
CA GLY A 116 10.75 4.79 -3.88
C GLY A 116 10.35 4.98 -2.42
N LEU A 117 10.91 4.21 -1.47
CA LEU A 117 10.56 4.34 -0.05
C LEU A 117 10.90 5.73 0.52
N ASP A 118 12.08 6.25 0.17
CA ASP A 118 12.53 7.56 0.63
C ASP A 118 11.63 8.68 0.06
N GLU A 119 11.22 8.54 -1.20
CA GLU A 119 10.28 9.45 -1.86
C GLU A 119 8.89 9.40 -1.21
N LEU A 120 8.37 8.21 -0.93
CA LEU A 120 7.10 8.01 -0.22
C LEU A 120 7.12 8.68 1.16
N CYS A 121 8.17 8.44 1.96
CA CYS A 121 8.28 9.01 3.30
C CYS A 121 8.32 10.54 3.24
N ARG A 122 9.02 11.11 2.26
CA ARG A 122 9.06 12.56 2.02
C ARG A 122 7.68 13.12 1.66
N LEU A 123 6.95 12.46 0.75
CA LEU A 123 5.61 12.89 0.32
C LEU A 123 4.62 12.89 1.49
N LEU A 124 4.74 11.94 2.41
CA LEU A 124 3.89 11.84 3.60
C LEU A 124 4.43 12.61 4.82
N GLY A 125 5.49 13.41 4.66
CA GLY A 125 6.01 14.25 5.73
C GLY A 125 6.70 13.49 6.89
N VAL A 126 7.15 12.26 6.65
CA VAL A 126 7.79 11.38 7.65
C VAL A 126 9.17 10.84 7.21
N PRO A 127 10.08 11.66 6.63
CA PRO A 127 11.40 11.19 6.18
C PRO A 127 12.23 10.52 7.29
N GLN A 128 12.01 10.90 8.56
CA GLN A 128 12.69 10.31 9.71
C GLN A 128 12.32 8.83 9.96
N HIS A 129 11.18 8.34 9.42
CA HIS A 129 10.73 6.97 9.63
C HIS A 129 11.23 5.98 8.56
N THR A 130 11.91 6.45 7.51
CA THR A 130 12.36 5.63 6.38
C THR A 130 13.12 4.36 6.81
N GLN A 131 14.05 4.46 7.75
CA GLN A 131 14.83 3.30 8.20
C GLN A 131 13.97 2.29 8.98
N ALA A 132 13.06 2.77 9.82
CA ALA A 132 12.13 1.93 10.56
C ALA A 132 11.17 1.20 9.59
N LEU A 133 10.61 1.92 8.62
CA LEU A 133 9.76 1.36 7.57
C LEU A 133 10.49 0.28 6.76
N ARG A 134 11.73 0.55 6.36
CA ARG A 134 12.55 -0.43 5.64
C ARG A 134 12.70 -1.74 6.43
N SER A 135 12.88 -1.64 7.74
CA SER A 135 13.03 -2.84 8.60
C SER A 135 11.76 -3.70 8.69
N TRP A 136 10.57 -3.09 8.52
CA TRP A 136 9.29 -3.80 8.51
C TRP A 136 8.94 -4.39 7.14
N LEU A 137 9.42 -3.76 6.06
CA LEU A 137 9.18 -4.23 4.70
C LEU A 137 10.14 -5.36 4.28
N VAL A 138 11.35 -5.38 4.84
CA VAL A 138 12.32 -6.47 4.61
C VAL A 138 11.93 -7.70 5.44
N ARG A 139 11.87 -8.87 4.79
CA ARG A 139 11.59 -10.15 5.43
C ARG A 139 12.77 -10.57 6.32
N ARG A 140 12.54 -10.78 7.62
CA ARG A 140 13.55 -11.35 8.54
C ARG A 140 13.50 -12.89 8.48
N LYS A 141 14.67 -13.55 8.39
CA LYS A 141 14.77 -15.02 8.50
C LYS A 141 14.25 -15.48 9.87
N GLY A 142 13.48 -16.57 9.91
CA GLY A 142 13.15 -17.30 11.14
C GLY A 142 12.18 -16.62 12.10
N LEU A 143 11.81 -15.37 11.83
CA LEU A 143 10.71 -14.66 12.48
C LEU A 143 9.63 -14.50 11.43
N GLY A 144 8.81 -15.54 11.27
CA GLY A 144 7.53 -15.40 10.59
C GLY A 144 6.84 -14.19 11.20
N PHE A 145 6.43 -13.23 10.37
CA PHE A 145 5.56 -12.18 10.87
C PHE A 145 4.34 -12.88 11.46
N LEU A 146 3.97 -12.54 12.69
CA LEU A 146 2.92 -13.26 13.39
C LEU A 146 1.61 -13.17 12.59
N TYR A 147 1.32 -12.02 11.93
CA TYR A 147 0.21 -11.82 10.98
C TYR A 147 0.51 -10.63 10.01
N GLU A 148 0.17 -10.68 8.71
CA GLU A 148 0.37 -9.53 7.79
C GLU A 148 -0.44 -8.30 8.20
N GLN A 149 -1.55 -8.50 8.91
CA GLN A 149 -2.33 -7.44 9.54
C GLN A 149 -1.47 -6.59 10.49
N GLU A 150 -0.63 -7.20 11.32
CA GLU A 150 0.27 -6.46 12.21
C GLU A 150 1.32 -5.68 11.41
N ARG A 151 1.85 -6.27 10.32
CA ARG A 151 2.79 -5.56 9.44
C ARG A 151 2.13 -4.33 8.83
N LEU A 152 0.92 -4.49 8.30
CA LEU A 152 0.14 -3.39 7.74
C LEU A 152 -0.04 -2.27 8.79
N GLU A 153 -0.38 -2.63 10.02
CA GLU A 153 -0.57 -1.68 11.11
C GLU A 153 0.69 -0.89 11.43
N LYS A 154 1.84 -1.55 11.50
CA LYS A 154 3.12 -0.89 11.75
C LYS A 154 3.56 0.00 10.59
N ILE A 155 3.39 -0.47 9.35
CA ILE A 155 3.68 0.34 8.15
C ILE A 155 2.83 1.61 8.17
N PHE A 156 1.51 1.48 8.35
CA PHE A 156 0.60 2.62 8.35
C PHE A 156 0.86 3.60 9.49
N GLY A 157 1.12 3.08 10.69
CA GLY A 157 1.50 3.90 11.84
C GLY A 157 2.77 4.71 11.59
N LEU A 158 3.78 4.11 10.95
CA LEU A 158 5.02 4.82 10.57
C LEU A 158 4.80 5.83 9.43
N LEU A 159 3.86 5.58 8.52
CA LEU A 159 3.49 6.52 7.47
C LEU A 159 2.56 7.64 7.96
N GLY A 160 2.12 7.60 9.23
CA GLY A 160 1.16 8.56 9.77
C GLY A 160 -0.24 8.42 9.17
N LEU A 161 -0.56 7.27 8.60
CA LEU A 161 -1.82 7.01 7.90
C LEU A 161 -2.83 6.28 8.78
N PRO A 162 -4.13 6.57 8.63
CA PRO A 162 -5.18 5.84 9.33
C PRO A 162 -5.27 4.41 8.80
N LEU A 163 -5.50 3.44 9.69
CA LEU A 163 -5.72 2.07 9.28
C LEU A 163 -6.99 1.98 8.43
N PRO A 164 -6.95 1.26 7.30
CA PRO A 164 -8.15 1.00 6.55
C PRO A 164 -9.07 0.08 7.35
N LYS A 165 -10.34 0.47 7.48
CA LYS A 165 -11.32 -0.34 8.21
C LYS A 165 -11.63 -1.62 7.42
N ARG A 166 -11.65 -2.77 8.09
CA ARG A 166 -12.36 -3.95 7.59
C ARG A 166 -13.86 -3.64 7.70
N LEU A 167 -14.52 -3.44 6.56
CA LEU A 167 -15.98 -3.44 6.49
C LEU A 167 -16.49 -4.87 6.55
#